data_AF-A0A7V7ZHF8-F1
#
_entry.id   AF-A0A7V7ZHF8-F1
#
_cell.length_a   1.000
_cell.length_b   1.000
_cell.length_c   1.000
_cell.angle_alpha   90.00
_cell.angle_beta   90.00
_cell.angle_gamma   90.00
#
_symmetry.space_group_name_H-M   'P 1'
#
loop_
_entity.id
_entity.type
_entity.pdbx_description
1 polymer ?
#
loop_
_entity_poly.entity_id
_entity_poly.type
_entity_poly.pdbx_seq_one_letter_code
_entity_poly.pdbx_strand_id
1 'polypeptide(L)' 'MTELFTSAGLEQTLAQGRSPHALRHSFVTLAIRGGASVTQAQAAARHKDPRTTMRYAHDLQNLDDNAVDDVKF' A
#
# COMPACT_ATOMS: atom_id res chain seq x y z
N MET A 1 11.88 -6.50 16.19
CA MET A 1 11.48 -6.15 14.81
C MET A 1 12.63 -6.35 13.84
N THR A 2 13.83 -5.86 14.15
CA THR A 2 15.07 -6.08 13.37
C THR A 2 15.31 -7.57 13.04
N GLU A 3 15.16 -8.47 14.03
CA GLU A 3 15.32 -9.92 13.84
C GLU A 3 14.33 -10.56 12.85
N LEU A 4 13.12 -10.00 12.72
CA LEU A 4 12.10 -10.47 11.78
C LEU A 4 12.49 -10.16 10.32
N PHE A 5 13.12 -9.00 10.09
CA PHE A 5 13.60 -8.63 8.77
C PHE A 5 14.86 -9.42 8.37
N THR A 6 15.77 -9.68 9.30
CA THR A 6 16.95 -10.53 9.06
C THR A 6 16.56 -11.97 8.73
N SER A 7 15.67 -12.58 9.52
CA SER A 7 15.17 -13.95 9.23
C SER A 7 14.40 -14.06 7.91
N ALA A 8 13.81 -12.97 7.42
CA ALA A 8 13.14 -12.92 6.11
C ALA A 8 14.07 -12.55 4.94
N GLY A 9 15.38 -12.38 5.17
CA GLY A 9 16.34 -11.96 4.14
C GLY A 9 16.18 -10.50 3.68
N LEU A 10 15.47 -9.68 4.47
CA LEU A 10 15.16 -8.26 4.17
C LEU A 10 16.15 -7.29 4.83
N GLU A 11 17.40 -7.72 5.04
CA GLU A 11 18.49 -6.95 5.66
C GLU A 11 18.61 -5.54 5.02
N GLN A 12 18.53 -5.47 3.69
CA GLN A 12 18.62 -4.21 2.93
C GLN A 12 17.45 -3.26 3.18
N THR A 13 16.27 -3.78 3.55
CA THR A 13 15.09 -2.96 3.84
C THR A 13 15.33 -2.10 5.08
N LEU A 14 15.95 -2.69 6.10
CA LEU A 14 16.39 -1.97 7.29
C LEU A 14 17.56 -1.01 7.00
N ALA A 15 18.53 -1.44 6.20
CA ALA A 15 19.66 -0.60 5.80
C ALA A 15 19.23 0.65 5.01
N GLN A 16 18.11 0.58 4.29
CA GLN A 16 17.49 1.71 3.58
C GLN A 16 16.54 2.54 4.45
N GLY A 17 16.50 2.30 5.78
CA GLY A 17 15.67 3.05 6.72
C GLY A 17 14.16 2.83 6.53
N ARG A 18 13.74 1.77 5.82
CA ARG A 18 12.31 1.47 5.67
C ARG A 18 11.78 0.93 7.00
N SER A 19 10.84 1.66 7.58
CA SER A 19 10.24 1.34 8.87
C SER A 19 9.10 0.32 8.72
N PRO A 20 8.61 -0.31 9.81
CA PRO A 20 7.35 -1.07 9.81
C PRO A 20 6.15 -0.33 9.20
N HIS A 21 6.21 1.00 9.14
CA HIS A 21 5.20 1.79 8.44
C HIS A 21 5.16 1.44 6.94
N ALA A 22 6.31 1.19 6.30
CA ALA A 22 6.39 0.77 4.91
C ALA A 22 5.65 -0.56 4.66
N LEU A 23 5.75 -1.52 5.59
CA LEU A 23 4.99 -2.76 5.49
C LEU A 23 3.48 -2.53 5.62
N ARG A 24 3.05 -1.56 6.43
CA ARG A 24 1.63 -1.16 6.50
C ARG A 24 1.14 -0.63 5.16
N HIS A 25 1.95 0.19 4.47
CA HIS A 25 1.62 0.65 3.12
C HIS A 25 1.45 -0.53 2.16
N SER A 26 2.43 -1.43 2.09
CA SER A 26 2.37 -2.61 1.22
C SER A 26 1.16 -3.49 1.52
N PHE A 27 0.84 -3.72 2.80
CA PHE A 27 -0.34 -4.45 3.22
C PHE A 27 -1.63 -3.83 2.67
N VAL A 28 -1.82 -2.51 2.82
CA VAL A 28 -3.04 -1.84 2.35
C VAL A 28 -3.18 -1.92 0.83
N THR A 29 -2.10 -1.66 0.09
CA THR A 29 -2.08 -1.79 -1.37
C THR A 29 -2.46 -3.20 -1.82
N LEU A 30 -1.83 -4.23 -1.24
CA LEU A 30 -2.05 -5.62 -1.63
C LEU A 30 -3.45 -6.11 -1.24
N ALA A 31 -3.99 -5.67 -0.09
CA ALA A 31 -5.34 -6.02 0.32
C ALA A 31 -6.39 -5.50 -0.68
N ILE A 32 -6.29 -4.23 -1.06
CA ILE A 32 -7.21 -3.61 -2.04
C ILE A 32 -7.06 -4.29 -3.41
N ARG A 33 -5.82 -4.47 -3.88
CA ARG A 33 -5.55 -5.18 -5.15
C ARG A 33 -6.07 -6.63 -5.14
N GLY A 34 -6.06 -7.27 -3.98
CA GLY A 34 -6.63 -8.61 -3.76
C GLY A 34 -8.16 -8.63 -3.66
N GLY A 35 -8.84 -7.50 -3.83
CA GLY A 35 -10.31 -7.40 -3.85
C GLY A 35 -10.96 -7.00 -2.52
N ALA A 36 -10.19 -6.66 -1.49
CA ALA A 36 -10.77 -6.10 -0.27
C ALA A 36 -11.34 -4.70 -0.54
N SER A 37 -12.49 -4.39 0.06
CA SER A 37 -13.05 -3.03 -0.01
C SER A 37 -12.18 -2.02 0.75
N VAL A 38 -12.27 -0.74 0.39
CA VAL A 38 -11.55 0.33 1.08
C VAL A 38 -11.90 0.37 2.58
N THR A 39 -13.16 0.12 2.95
CA THR A 39 -13.59 0.07 4.34
C THR A 39 -12.94 -1.09 5.10
N GLN A 40 -12.82 -2.28 4.49
CA GLN A 40 -12.13 -3.43 5.10
C GLN A 40 -10.63 -3.13 5.29
N ALA A 41 -9.97 -2.58 4.27
CA ALA A 41 -8.56 -2.21 4.35
C ALA A 41 -8.31 -1.10 5.40
N GLN A 42 -9.21 -0.11 5.48
CA GLN A 42 -9.16 0.97 6.47
C GLN A 42 -9.26 0.43 7.89
N ALA A 43 -10.22 -0.48 8.15
CA ALA A 43 -10.42 -1.08 9.46
C ALA A 43 -9.19 -1.92 9.87
N ALA A 44 -8.67 -2.76 8.97
CA ALA A 44 -7.48 -3.56 9.22
C ALA A 44 -6.23 -2.69 9.48
N ALA A 45 -6.08 -1.60 8.74
CA ALA A 45 -4.99 -0.65 8.93
C ALA A 45 -5.22 0.35 10.08
N ARG A 46 -6.38 0.31 10.74
CA ARG A 46 -6.77 1.21 11.84
C ARG A 46 -6.61 2.69 11.49
N HIS A 47 -6.91 3.07 10.25
CA HIS A 47 -6.84 4.46 9.82
C HIS A 47 -8.05 5.24 10.35
N LYS A 48 -7.77 6.38 10.99
CA LYS A 48 -8.80 7.28 11.53
C LYS A 48 -9.59 7.98 10.42
N ASP A 49 -8.90 8.50 9.41
CA ASP A 49 -9.53 9.17 8.27
C ASP A 49 -9.58 8.21 7.06
N PRO A 50 -10.76 7.99 6.44
CA PRO A 50 -10.89 7.18 5.23
C PRO A 50 -10.00 7.66 4.08
N ARG A 51 -9.71 8.97 4.00
CA ARG A 51 -8.84 9.55 2.96
C ARG A 51 -7.42 8.97 2.98
N THR A 52 -6.94 8.56 4.15
CA THR A 52 -5.64 7.88 4.27
C THR A 52 -5.63 6.54 3.54
N THR A 53 -6.77 5.83 3.49
CA THR A 53 -6.91 4.55 2.77
C THR A 53 -7.32 4.76 1.31
N MET A 54 -8.16 5.75 1.02
CA MET A 54 -8.62 6.04 -0.35
C MET A 54 -7.46 6.27 -1.32
N ARG A 55 -6.36 6.90 -0.87
CA ARG A 55 -5.17 7.13 -1.71
C ARG A 55 -4.69 5.85 -2.41
N TYR A 56 -4.63 4.73 -1.71
CA TYR A 56 -4.15 3.48 -2.31
C TYR A 56 -5.09 2.94 -3.40
N ALA A 57 -6.40 3.11 -3.23
CA ALA A 57 -7.36 2.72 -4.26
C ALA A 57 -7.26 3.64 -5.49
N HIS A 58 -7.08 4.95 -5.26
CA HIS A 58 -6.87 5.92 -6.34
C HIS A 58 -5.58 5.65 -7.10
N ASP A 59 -4.48 5.36 -6.40
CA ASP A 59 -3.19 5.07 -7.02
C ASP A 59 -3.25 3.78 -7.87
N LEU A 60 -3.97 2.75 -7.41
CA LEU A 60 -4.22 1.53 -8.18
C LEU A 60 -5.09 1.82 -9.42
N GLN A 61 -6.18 2.57 -9.26
CA GLN A 61 -7.02 2.96 -10.40
C GLN A 61 -6.23 3.77 -11.42
N ASN A 62 -5.42 4.73 -10.98
CA ASN A 62 -4.58 5.55 -11.85
C ASN A 62 -3.47 4.73 -12.54
N LEU A 63 -3.13 3.54 -12.03
CA LEU A 63 -2.17 2.64 -12.68
C LEU A 63 -2.86 1.73 -13.72
N ASP A 64 -4.08 1.28 -13.44
CA ASP A 64 -4.78 0.27 -14.25
C ASP A 64 -5.73 0.89 -15.31
N ASP A 65 -6.26 2.09 -15.05
CA ASP A 65 -7.31 2.75 -15.83
C ASP A 65 -7.12 4.28 -15.78
N ASN A 66 -6.04 4.76 -16.41
CA ASN A 66 -5.69 6.17 -16.37
C ASN A 66 -6.35 6.94 -17.52
N ALA A 67 -7.02 8.03 -17.19
CA ALA A 67 -7.62 8.92 -18.19
C ALA A 67 -6.60 9.50 -19.20
N VAL A 68 -5.30 9.57 -18.86
CA VAL A 68 -4.26 10.05 -19.80
C VAL A 68 -4.10 9.12 -21.01
N ASP A 69 -4.44 7.83 -20.85
CA ASP A 69 -4.27 6.83 -21.91
C ASP A 69 -5.26 7.06 -23.07
N ASP A 70 -6.35 7.79 -22.82
CA ASP A 70 -7.38 8.13 -23.81
C ASP A 70 -7.17 9.48 -24.51
N VAL A 71 -6.20 10.29 -24.06
CA VAL A 71 -5.93 11.61 -24.64
C VAL A 71 -5.21 11.46 -25.99
N LYS A 72 -5.86 11.86 -27.08
CA LYS A 72 -5.31 11.84 -28.44
C LYS A 72 -5.05 13.26 -28.95
N PHE A 73 -3.88 13.46 -29.55
CA PHE A 73 -3.47 14.71 -30.22
C PHE A 73 -3.53 14.55 -31.74
#